data_AF-A0A1Y1ZC57-F1
#
_entry.id   AF-A0A1Y1ZC57-F1
#
_cell.length_a   1.000
_cell.length_b   1.000
_cell.length_c   1.000
_cell.angle_alpha   90.00
_cell.angle_beta   90.00
_cell.angle_gamma   90.00
#
_symmetry.space_group_name_H-M   'P 1'
#
loop_
_entity.id
_entity.type
_entity.pdbx_description
1 polymer ?
#
loop_
_entity_poly.entity_id
_entity_poly.type
_entity_poly.pdbx_seq_one_letter_code
_entity_poly.pdbx_strand_id
1 'polypeptide(L)'
;IPEDKICAALAALLDKRNHPILIHCNKGKHRTGCLVGCLRKLQHWSYTSIFDEYRRFSHPKSRSMDQQFIELFDASKVWDLVDPEYLPNWPTLNR
;
A
#
# COMPACT_ATOMS: atom_id res chain seq x y z
N ILE A 1 -11.61 -4.84 -0.97
CA ILE A 1 -10.82 -5.05 -2.21
C ILE A 1 -10.21 -6.44 -2.08
N PRO A 2 -10.21 -7.30 -3.12
CA PRO A 2 -9.57 -8.60 -3.01
C PRO A 2 -8.09 -8.46 -2.61
N GLU A 3 -7.65 -9.25 -1.64
CA GLU A 3 -6.32 -9.14 -1.03
C GLU A 3 -5.22 -9.46 -2.06
N ASP A 4 -5.43 -10.47 -2.91
CA ASP A 4 -4.54 -10.87 -4.00
C ASP A 4 -4.22 -9.71 -4.96
N LYS A 5 -5.21 -8.86 -5.24
CA LYS A 5 -5.02 -7.69 -6.11
C LYS A 5 -4.17 -6.61 -5.45
N ILE A 6 -4.26 -6.45 -4.12
CA ILE A 6 -3.39 -5.53 -3.38
C ILE A 6 -1.97 -6.09 -3.33
N CYS A 7 -1.79 -7.39 -3.08
CA CYS A 7 -0.46 -8.02 -3.10
C CYS A 7 0.24 -7.86 -4.45
N ALA A 8 -0.45 -8.18 -5.55
CA ALA A 8 0.09 -8.03 -6.90
C ALA A 8 0.45 -6.56 -7.23
N ALA A 9 -0.41 -5.61 -6.82
CA ALA A 9 -0.14 -4.19 -7.01
C ALA A 9 1.06 -3.71 -6.18
N LEU A 10 1.19 -4.15 -4.92
CA LEU A 10 2.36 -3.85 -4.09
C LEU A 10 3.64 -4.44 -4.66
N ALA A 11 3.60 -5.67 -5.18
CA ALA A 11 4.75 -6.28 -5.83
C ALA A 11 5.21 -5.47 -7.04
N ALA A 12 4.28 -5.01 -7.89
CA ALA A 12 4.61 -4.12 -9.01
C ALA A 12 5.20 -2.77 -8.54
N LEU A 13 4.73 -2.22 -7.42
CA LEU A 13 5.26 -0.99 -6.83
C LEU A 13 6.66 -1.17 -6.24
N LEU A 14 6.94 -2.34 -5.69
CA LEU A 14 8.23 -2.70 -5.11
C LEU A 14 9.26 -3.14 -6.16
N ASP A 15 8.91 -3.17 -7.45
CA ASP A 15 9.86 -3.43 -8.53
C ASP A 15 10.33 -2.10 -9.14
N LYS A 16 11.60 -1.74 -8.91
CA LYS A 16 12.20 -0.48 -9.37
C LYS A 16 12.24 -0.35 -10.90
N ARG A 17 12.13 -1.45 -11.66
CA ARG A 17 12.08 -1.41 -13.14
C ARG A 17 10.82 -0.73 -13.65
N ASN A 18 9.75 -0.75 -12.85
CA ASN A 18 8.49 -0.11 -13.20
C ASN A 18 8.51 1.41 -12.93
N HIS A 19 9.54 1.94 -12.25
CA HIS A 19 9.57 3.34 -11.82
C HIS A 19 10.02 4.27 -12.95
N PRO A 20 9.40 5.45 -13.12
CA PRO A 20 8.36 6.07 -12.29
C PRO A 20 6.94 5.52 -12.53
N ILE A 21 6.14 5.36 -11.46
CA ILE A 21 4.76 4.82 -11.49
C ILE A 21 3.76 5.86 -11.00
N LEU A 22 2.60 5.95 -11.67
CA LEU A 22 1.42 6.64 -11.17
C LEU A 22 0.38 5.64 -10.64
N ILE A 23 0.01 5.75 -9.37
CA ILE A 23 -1.10 4.99 -8.77
C ILE A 23 -2.37 5.84 -8.87
N HIS A 24 -3.41 5.33 -9.51
CA HIS A 24 -4.71 5.99 -9.48
C HIS A 24 -5.89 5.01 -9.47
N CYS A 25 -7.04 5.53 -9.09
CA CYS A 25 -8.34 4.94 -9.37
C CYS A 25 -9.24 6.08 -9.89
N ASN A 26 -10.56 5.94 -9.81
CA ASN A 26 -11.46 7.00 -10.33
C ASN A 26 -11.29 8.34 -9.59
N LYS A 27 -11.05 8.33 -8.28
CA LYS A 27 -10.95 9.56 -7.46
C LYS A 27 -9.71 9.63 -6.57
N GLY A 28 -8.83 8.63 -6.64
CA GLY A 28 -7.64 8.55 -5.79
C GLY A 28 -7.92 8.33 -4.29
N LYS A 29 -9.14 7.90 -3.90
CA LYS A 29 -9.56 7.83 -2.48
C LYS A 29 -9.50 6.43 -1.89
N HIS A 30 -10.43 5.55 -2.29
CA HIS A 30 -10.63 4.26 -1.63
C HIS A 30 -9.59 3.21 -2.05
N ARG A 31 -9.58 2.82 -3.33
CA ARG A 31 -8.65 1.80 -3.85
C ARG A 31 -7.19 2.24 -3.75
N THR A 32 -6.92 3.47 -4.18
CA THR A 32 -5.61 4.09 -4.05
C THR A 32 -5.20 4.22 -2.58
N GLY A 33 -6.10 4.68 -1.71
CA GLY A 33 -5.82 4.83 -0.29
C GLY A 33 -5.53 3.50 0.42
N CYS A 34 -6.29 2.43 0.12
CA CYS A 34 -5.99 1.09 0.64
C CYS A 34 -4.60 0.61 0.19
N LEU A 35 -4.28 0.73 -1.11
CA LEU A 35 -2.98 0.29 -1.62
C LEU A 35 -1.82 1.07 -0.98
N VAL A 36 -1.92 2.40 -0.91
CA VAL A 36 -0.91 3.25 -0.26
C VAL A 36 -0.83 2.96 1.24
N GLY A 37 -1.96 2.75 1.92
CA GLY A 37 -1.97 2.38 3.34
C GLY A 37 -1.26 1.05 3.60
N CYS A 38 -1.48 0.04 2.76
CA CYS A 38 -0.75 -1.22 2.83
C CYS A 38 0.74 -1.06 2.50
N LEU A 39 1.11 -0.16 1.58
CA LEU A 39 2.50 0.21 1.34
C LEU A 39 3.15 0.83 2.59
N ARG A 40 2.46 1.75 3.28
CA ARG A 40 2.96 2.33 4.54
C ARG A 40 3.12 1.29 5.64
N LYS A 41 2.22 0.30 5.67
CA LYS A 41 2.33 -0.85 6.58
C LYS A 41 3.60 -1.66 6.31
N LEU A 42 3.94 -1.92 5.05
CA LEU A 42 5.23 -2.55 4.66
C LEU A 42 6.44 -1.69 5.03
N GLN A 43 6.28 -0.37 5.01
CA GLN A 43 7.30 0.59 5.46
C GLN A 43 7.36 0.76 6.99
N HIS A 44 6.65 -0.08 7.74
CA HIS A 44 6.57 -0.06 9.21
C HIS A 44 6.11 1.27 9.81
N TRP A 45 5.23 2.00 9.12
CA TRP A 45 4.58 3.18 9.71
C TRP A 45 3.61 2.77 10.82
N SER A 46 3.40 3.65 11.80
CA SER A 46 2.37 3.45 12.84
C SER A 46 0.97 3.57 12.24
N TYR A 47 0.00 2.80 12.75
CA TYR A 47 -1.39 2.86 12.27
C TYR A 47 -2.00 4.25 12.38
N THR A 48 -1.63 5.01 13.42
CA THR A 48 -2.05 6.41 13.58
C THR A 48 -1.67 7.25 12.36
N SER A 49 -0.40 7.19 11.93
CA SER A 49 0.09 7.94 10.76
C SER A 49 -0.51 7.43 9.46
N ILE A 50 -0.68 6.10 9.32
CA ILE A 50 -1.29 5.49 8.12
C ILE A 50 -2.74 5.97 7.95
N PHE A 51 -3.52 5.93 9.03
CA PHE A 51 -4.93 6.33 8.96
C PHE A 51 -5.11 7.84 8.84
N ASP A 52 -4.19 8.63 9.38
CA ASP A 52 -4.18 10.08 9.15
C ASP A 52 -3.96 10.42 7.67
N GLU A 53 -2.95 9.82 7.03
CA GLU A 53 -2.69 9.97 5.59
C GLU A 53 -3.91 9.54 4.77
N TYR A 54 -4.48 8.36 5.06
CA TYR A 54 -5.67 7.88 4.37
C TYR A 54 -6.86 8.86 4.50
N ARG A 55 -7.15 9.35 5.71
CA ARG A 55 -8.29 10.27 5.93
C ARG A 55 -8.07 11.61 5.22
N ARG A 56 -6.85 12.14 5.25
CA ARG A 56 -6.49 13.38 4.54
C ARG A 56 -6.82 13.31 3.05
N PHE A 57 -6.51 12.20 2.38
CA PHE A 57 -6.74 12.06 0.93
C PHE A 57 -8.13 11.52 0.57
N SER A 58 -8.79 10.80 1.47
CA SER A 58 -10.14 10.26 1.23
C SER A 58 -11.26 11.23 1.61
N HIS A 59 -10.98 12.32 2.32
CA HIS A 59 -11.95 13.34 2.69
C HIS A 59 -12.76 13.86 1.47
N PRO A 60 -14.08 14.09 1.60
CA PRO A 60 -14.94 13.89 2.78
C PRO A 60 -15.52 12.48 2.88
N LYS A 61 -15.11 11.54 2.02
CA LYS A 61 -15.73 10.22 1.87
C LYS A 61 -14.86 9.09 2.40
N SER A 62 -14.20 9.31 3.53
CA SER A 62 -13.38 8.30 4.21
C SER A 62 -14.27 7.15 4.69
N ARG A 63 -13.76 5.92 4.57
CA ARG A 63 -14.49 4.70 4.98
C ARG A 63 -13.74 4.00 6.11
N SER A 64 -14.46 3.58 7.14
CA SER A 64 -13.92 2.74 8.21
C SER A 64 -13.47 1.37 7.67
N MET A 65 -14.23 0.80 6.73
CA MET A 65 -13.90 -0.49 6.10
C MET A 65 -12.54 -0.48 5.37
N ASP A 66 -12.15 0.64 4.77
CA ASP A 66 -10.84 0.76 4.11
C ASP A 66 -9.70 0.77 5.13
N GLN A 67 -9.89 1.44 6.28
CA GLN A 67 -8.92 1.46 7.39
C GLN A 67 -8.81 0.07 8.04
N GLN A 68 -9.95 -0.59 8.29
CA GLN A 68 -9.98 -1.97 8.79
C GLN A 68 -9.29 -2.94 7.82
N PHE A 69 -9.46 -2.75 6.52
CA PHE A 69 -8.74 -3.54 5.52
C PHE A 69 -7.23 -3.35 5.65
N ILE A 70 -6.74 -2.11 5.75
CA ILE A 70 -5.31 -1.82 5.93
C ILE A 70 -4.78 -2.46 7.23
N GLU A 71 -5.55 -2.38 8.32
CA GLU A 71 -5.21 -2.97 9.61
C GLU A 71 -5.04 -4.49 9.54
N LEU A 72 -6.00 -5.17 8.91
CA LEU A 72 -6.04 -6.64 8.84
C LEU A 72 -5.22 -7.24 7.69
N PHE A 73 -4.76 -6.42 6.73
CA PHE A 73 -4.00 -6.88 5.57
C PHE A 73 -2.72 -7.61 5.98
N ASP A 74 -2.53 -8.85 5.53
CA ASP A 74 -1.32 -9.62 5.78
C ASP A 74 -0.24 -9.25 4.76
N ALA A 75 0.66 -8.36 5.19
CA ALA A 75 1.73 -7.84 4.35
C ALA A 75 2.81 -8.88 4.02
N SER A 76 2.87 -10.01 4.74
CA SER A 76 3.90 -11.03 4.53
C SER A 76 3.78 -11.68 3.14
N LYS A 77 2.55 -11.88 2.64
CA LYS A 77 2.25 -12.47 1.33
C LYS A 77 2.77 -11.68 0.13
N VAL A 78 3.12 -10.41 0.33
CA VAL A 78 3.68 -9.58 -0.74
C VAL A 78 5.08 -10.07 -1.10
N TRP A 79 5.85 -10.53 -0.11
CA TRP A 79 7.24 -10.93 -0.31
C TRP A 79 7.39 -12.16 -1.19
N ASP A 80 6.36 -13.02 -1.26
CA ASP A 80 6.33 -14.18 -2.15
C ASP A 80 6.25 -13.79 -3.64
N LEU A 81 5.84 -12.57 -3.95
CA LEU A 81 5.64 -12.06 -5.31
C LEU A 81 6.76 -11.12 -5.78
N VAL A 82 7.68 -10.76 -4.89
CA VAL A 82 8.69 -9.73 -5.15
C VAL A 82 10.03 -10.37 -5.47
N ASP A 83 10.68 -9.87 -6.51
CA ASP A 83 12.07 -10.22 -6.83
C ASP A 83 13.04 -9.34 -6.01
N PRO A 84 13.84 -9.93 -5.09
CA PRO A 84 14.77 -9.17 -4.26
C PRO A 84 15.81 -8.37 -5.03
N GLU A 85 16.17 -8.78 -6.25
CA GLU A 85 17.16 -8.07 -7.09
C GLU A 85 16.66 -6.68 -7.52
N TYR A 86 15.35 -6.55 -7.72
CA TYR A 86 14.72 -5.35 -8.25
C TYR A 86 13.99 -4.51 -7.20
N LEU A 87 14.15 -4.82 -5.91
CA LEU A 87 13.65 -3.98 -4.82
C LEU A 87 14.23 -2.56 -4.87
N PRO A 88 13.44 -1.51 -4.53
CA PRO A 88 13.96 -0.17 -4.36
C PRO A 88 14.85 -0.10 -3.12
N ASN A 89 15.84 0.80 -3.16
CA ASN A 89 16.71 1.07 -2.01
C ASN A 89 16.04 2.03 -1.02
N TRP A 90 14.90 1.61 -0.47
CA TRP A 90 14.17 2.38 0.55
C TRP A 90 14.60 1.93 1.95
N PRO A 91 15.09 2.84 2.81
CA PRO A 91 15.54 2.48 4.17
C PRO A 91 14.45 1.87 5.06
N THR A 92 13.19 2.03 4.68
CA THR A 92 12.02 1.57 5.46
C THR A 92 11.61 0.13 5.16
N LEU A 93 12.18 -0.50 4.13
CA LEU A 93 11.92 -1.90 3.81
C LEU A 93 12.98 -2.75 4.50
N ASN A 94 12.80 -3.02 5.79
CA ASN A 94 13.69 -3.92 6.52
C ASN A 94 13.27 -5.36 6.22
N ARG A 95 14.25 -6.18 5.82
CA ARG A 95 14.08 -7.61 5.59
C ARG A 95 14.31 -8.39 6.88
#